data_AF-A0AAN8UGN3-F1
#
_entry.id   AF-A0AAN8UGN3-F1
#
_cell.length_a   1.000
_cell.length_b   1.000
_cell.length_c   1.000
_cell.angle_alpha   90.00
_cell.angle_beta   90.00
_cell.angle_gamma   90.00
#
_symmetry.space_group_name_H-M   'P 1'
#
loop_
_entity.id
_entity.type
_entity.pdbx_description
1 polymer ?
#
loop_
_entity_poly.entity_id
_entity_poly.type
_entity_poly.pdbx_seq_one_letter_code
_entity_poly.pdbx_strand_id
1 'polypeptide(L)'
;MVFVNGKFCKDPKDVTANDFFRPGLNVPGNTSNQLGSVVNAVNVNNLPGLNTLGISLARIDFSPYGLNPPHTHPRRTEVLGHALHWICPFEPWSKYEEQTLYQDSTSRRCVRFSNRSYSFSV
;
A
#
# COMPACT_ATOMS: atom_id res chain seq x y z
N MET A 1 -34.15 -2.92 9.44
CA MET A 1 -32.72 -2.95 9.01
C MET A 1 -31.96 -3.71 10.08
N VAL A 2 -31.17 -4.72 9.69
CA VAL A 2 -30.35 -5.49 10.64
C VAL A 2 -28.91 -5.01 10.52
N PHE A 3 -28.29 -4.71 11.65
CA PHE A 3 -26.90 -4.28 11.73
C PHE A 3 -26.07 -5.39 12.38
N VAL A 4 -24.89 -5.64 11.81
CA VAL A 4 -23.94 -6.64 12.33
C VAL A 4 -22.55 -6.04 12.38
N ASN A 5 -21.70 -6.59 13.23
CA ASN A 5 -20.28 -6.26 13.25
C ASN A 5 -19.60 -6.88 12.02
N GLY A 6 -19.32 -6.05 11.01
CA GLY A 6 -18.70 -6.49 9.75
C GLY A 6 -19.64 -6.29 8.54
N LYS A 7 -19.72 -7.29 7.67
CA LYS A 7 -20.61 -7.31 6.49
C LYS A 7 -21.40 -8.61 6.45
N PHE A 8 -22.59 -8.55 5.85
CA PHE A 8 -23.35 -9.75 5.53
C PHE A 8 -22.58 -10.61 4.52
N CYS A 9 -22.54 -11.91 4.78
CA CYS A 9 -21.96 -12.87 3.87
C CYS A 9 -22.94 -13.19 2.74
N LYS A 10 -22.40 -13.37 1.54
CA LYS A 10 -23.11 -13.94 0.40
C LYS A 10 -23.44 -15.42 0.69
N ASP A 11 -24.48 -15.98 0.06
CA ASP A 11 -24.69 -17.44 0.08
C ASP A 11 -23.44 -18.12 -0.51
N PRO A 12 -22.85 -19.12 0.18
CA PRO A 12 -21.68 -19.85 -0.33
C PRO A 12 -21.85 -20.40 -1.75
N LYS A 13 -23.08 -20.70 -2.17
CA LYS A 13 -23.38 -21.20 -3.53
C LYS A 13 -23.25 -20.13 -4.61
N ASP A 14 -23.42 -18.86 -4.24
CA ASP A 14 -23.32 -17.73 -5.17
C ASP A 14 -21.90 -17.14 -5.19
N VAL A 15 -21.00 -17.60 -4.32
CA VAL A 15 -19.61 -17.13 -4.25
C VAL A 15 -18.82 -17.57 -5.47
N THR A 16 -18.05 -16.65 -6.03
CA THR A 16 -17.23 -16.84 -7.24
C THR A 16 -15.78 -16.44 -6.98
N ALA A 17 -14.87 -16.84 -7.87
CA ALA A 17 -13.46 -16.43 -7.79
C ALA A 17 -13.28 -14.89 -7.80
N ASN A 18 -14.18 -14.16 -8.45
CA ASN A 18 -14.15 -12.70 -8.51
C ASN A 18 -14.40 -12.05 -7.14
N ASP A 19 -15.04 -12.74 -6.21
CA ASP A 19 -15.25 -12.24 -4.85
C ASP A 19 -13.92 -12.20 -4.05
N PHE A 20 -12.90 -12.94 -4.49
CA PHE A 20 -11.56 -13.02 -3.87
C PHE A 20 -10.44 -12.44 -4.74
N PHE A 21 -10.75 -11.92 -5.93
CA PHE A 21 -9.75 -11.40 -6.87
C PHE A 21 -9.92 -9.91 -7.14
N ARG A 22 -8.83 -9.15 -6.99
CA ARG A 22 -8.79 -7.72 -7.33
C ARG A 22 -7.60 -7.41 -8.24
N PRO A 23 -7.82 -7.12 -9.54
CA PRO A 23 -6.75 -6.69 -10.42
C PRO A 23 -6.34 -5.23 -10.14
N GLY A 24 -5.23 -4.79 -10.72
CA GLY A 24 -4.83 -3.37 -10.72
C GLY A 24 -3.85 -2.97 -9.61
N LEU A 25 -3.61 -3.82 -8.60
CA LEU A 25 -2.53 -3.58 -7.63
C LEU A 25 -1.13 -3.65 -8.25
N ASN A 26 -0.99 -4.21 -9.45
CA ASN A 26 0.24 -4.19 -10.23
C ASN A 26 0.49 -2.83 -10.92
N VAL A 27 -0.56 -2.04 -11.17
CA VAL A 27 -0.50 -0.75 -11.85
C VAL A 27 -0.21 0.37 -10.83
N PRO A 28 0.75 1.27 -11.10
CA PRO A 28 0.97 2.46 -10.27
C PRO A 28 -0.24 3.38 -10.20
N GLY A 29 -0.54 3.88 -9.01
CA GLY A 29 -1.55 4.92 -8.84
C GLY A 29 -1.06 6.28 -9.36
N ASN A 30 -2.00 7.22 -9.56
CA ASN A 30 -1.71 8.58 -9.98
C ASN A 30 -1.23 9.44 -8.79
N THR A 31 0.05 9.81 -8.79
CA THR A 31 0.68 10.64 -7.76
C THR A 31 0.72 12.12 -8.12
N SER A 32 0.11 12.55 -9.23
CA SER A 32 -0.01 13.97 -9.62
C SER A 32 -1.07 14.68 -8.77
N ASN A 33 -0.80 14.76 -7.47
CA ASN A 33 -1.63 15.41 -6.46
C ASN A 33 -0.73 16.17 -5.46
N GLN A 34 -1.33 17.02 -4.63
CA GLN A 34 -0.58 17.90 -3.71
C GLN A 34 0.34 17.15 -2.75
N LEU A 35 0.00 15.91 -2.37
CA LEU A 35 0.78 15.11 -1.43
C LEU A 35 1.88 14.31 -2.13
N GLY A 36 1.85 14.20 -3.46
CA GLY A 36 2.79 13.36 -4.20
C GLY A 36 2.72 11.88 -3.82
N SER A 37 1.62 11.42 -3.21
CA SER A 37 1.44 10.02 -2.84
C SER A 37 0.01 9.57 -3.10
N VAL A 38 -0.19 8.28 -3.29
CA VAL A 38 -1.52 7.70 -3.47
C VAL A 38 -1.61 6.33 -2.81
N VAL A 39 -2.68 6.12 -2.06
CA VAL A 39 -2.96 4.87 -1.36
C VAL A 39 -4.10 4.15 -2.09
N ASN A 40 -3.79 3.00 -2.68
CA ASN A 40 -4.77 2.08 -3.24
C ASN A 40 -5.06 0.97 -2.23
N ALA A 41 -6.08 1.18 -1.40
CA ALA A 41 -6.47 0.24 -0.36
C ALA A 41 -7.26 -0.94 -0.91
N VAL A 42 -7.09 -2.11 -0.29
CA VAL A 42 -7.82 -3.35 -0.52
C VAL A 42 -8.36 -3.86 0.81
N ASN A 43 -9.67 -3.74 0.97
CA ASN A 43 -10.41 -4.07 2.17
C ASN A 43 -11.75 -4.72 1.81
N VAL A 44 -12.54 -5.10 2.82
CA VAL A 44 -13.82 -5.79 2.63
C VAL A 44 -14.83 -5.03 1.73
N ASN A 45 -14.72 -3.70 1.59
CA ASN A 45 -15.64 -2.95 0.73
C ASN A 45 -15.34 -3.12 -0.76
N ASN A 46 -14.11 -3.50 -1.12
CA ASN A 46 -13.67 -3.56 -2.51
C ASN A 46 -12.99 -4.90 -2.89
N LEU A 47 -12.88 -5.80 -1.92
CA LEU A 47 -12.59 -7.23 -2.06
C LEU A 47 -13.41 -7.99 -1.00
N PRO A 48 -14.67 -8.35 -1.31
CA PRO A 48 -15.63 -8.86 -0.31
C PRO A 48 -15.19 -10.19 0.33
N GLY A 49 -14.39 -10.99 -0.37
CA GLY A 49 -13.78 -12.22 0.14
C GLY A 49 -12.85 -12.03 1.34
N LEU A 50 -12.46 -10.79 1.67
CA LEU A 50 -11.72 -10.49 2.90
C LEU A 50 -12.60 -10.46 4.16
N ASN A 51 -13.94 -10.54 4.02
CA ASN A 51 -14.83 -10.55 5.18
C ASN A 51 -14.45 -11.70 6.12
N THR A 52 -14.43 -11.43 7.43
CA THR A 52 -14.04 -12.37 8.50
C THR A 52 -12.59 -12.87 8.52
N LEU A 53 -11.76 -12.61 7.50
CA LEU A 53 -10.38 -13.09 7.45
C LEU A 53 -9.39 -12.29 8.31
N GLY A 54 -9.79 -11.11 8.80
CA GLY A 54 -8.96 -10.28 9.68
C GLY A 54 -7.78 -9.60 8.99
N ILE A 55 -7.79 -9.49 7.65
CA ILE A 55 -6.67 -8.92 6.89
C ILE A 55 -7.13 -7.77 5.97
N SER A 56 -6.21 -6.87 5.64
CA SER A 56 -6.31 -5.90 4.54
C SER A 56 -4.93 -5.65 3.94
N LEU A 57 -4.92 -5.10 2.73
CA LEU A 57 -3.71 -4.69 2.04
C LEU A 57 -3.89 -3.27 1.51
N ALA A 58 -2.81 -2.52 1.33
CA ALA A 58 -2.80 -1.30 0.54
C ALA A 58 -1.50 -1.24 -0.25
N ARG A 59 -1.57 -0.71 -1.48
CA ARG A 59 -0.39 -0.28 -2.21
C ARG A 59 -0.26 1.23 -2.09
N ILE A 60 0.95 1.70 -1.80
CA ILE A 60 1.27 3.12 -1.71
C ILE A 60 2.31 3.43 -2.77
N ASP A 61 1.99 4.33 -3.69
CA ASP A 61 2.93 4.87 -4.66
C ASP A 61 3.28 6.31 -4.28
N PHE A 62 4.55 6.68 -4.44
CA PHE A 62 5.09 8.00 -4.13
C PHE A 62 5.75 8.60 -5.37
N SER A 63 5.52 9.89 -5.62
CA SER A 63 6.35 10.73 -6.49
C SER A 63 7.63 11.12 -5.75
N PRO A 64 8.61 11.73 -6.43
CA PRO A 64 9.70 12.43 -5.75
C PRO A 64 9.13 13.37 -4.68
N TYR A 65 9.71 13.34 -3.47
CA TYR A 65 9.30 14.13 -2.30
C TYR A 65 7.84 13.92 -1.83
N GLY A 66 7.17 12.86 -2.33
CA GLY A 66 5.82 12.52 -1.92
C GLY A 66 5.74 12.11 -0.46
N LEU A 67 4.63 12.47 0.20
CA LEU A 67 4.39 12.21 1.60
C LEU A 67 3.05 11.52 1.79
N ASN A 68 3.03 10.44 2.56
CA ASN A 68 1.81 9.94 3.18
C ASN A 68 1.71 10.61 4.55
N PRO A 69 0.79 11.57 4.79
CA PRO A 69 0.76 12.37 6.01
C PRO A 69 0.72 11.52 7.28
N PRO A 70 1.16 12.05 8.43
CA PRO A 70 0.99 11.39 9.72
C PRO A 70 -0.48 11.00 9.94
N HIS A 71 -0.73 9.72 10.15
CA HIS A 71 -2.06 9.16 10.38
C HIS A 71 -1.98 7.95 11.31
N THR A 72 -3.14 7.44 11.71
CA THR A 72 -3.26 6.29 12.61
C THR A 72 -4.30 5.32 12.10
N HIS A 73 -4.08 4.02 12.30
CA HIS A 73 -5.08 2.99 12.11
C HIS A 73 -5.68 2.58 13.47
N PRO A 74 -6.91 3.04 13.82
CA PRO A 74 -7.42 2.91 15.19
C PRO A 74 -7.78 1.46 15.59
N ARG A 75 -7.77 0.51 14.65
CA ARG A 75 -8.23 -0.87 14.87
C ARG A 75 -7.34 -1.93 14.20
N ARG A 76 -6.17 -1.56 13.69
CA ARG A 76 -5.28 -2.46 12.94
C ARG A 76 -3.83 -2.10 13.17
N THR A 77 -2.98 -3.11 13.16
CA THR A 77 -1.52 -2.92 13.07
C THR A 77 -1.11 -3.02 11.61
N GLU A 78 -0.14 -2.21 11.18
CA GLU A 78 0.39 -2.22 9.81
C GLU A 78 1.81 -2.79 9.77
N VAL A 79 2.04 -3.67 8.80
CA VAL A 79 3.36 -4.10 8.35
C VAL A 79 3.63 -3.49 6.98
N LEU A 80 4.60 -2.59 6.89
CA LEU A 80 4.97 -1.91 5.65
C LEU A 80 6.18 -2.61 5.00
N GLY A 81 5.99 -3.11 3.78
CA GLY A 81 7.04 -3.71 2.95
C GLY A 81 7.37 -2.83 1.75
N HIS A 82 8.65 -2.55 1.53
CA HIS A 82 9.09 -1.79 0.35
C HIS A 82 9.44 -2.73 -0.80
N ALA A 83 8.92 -2.44 -1.99
CA ALA A 83 9.23 -3.21 -3.17
C ALA A 83 10.59 -2.78 -3.72
N LEU A 84 11.68 -3.39 -3.26
CA LEU A 84 13.01 -3.09 -3.78
C LEU A 84 13.04 -3.38 -5.29
N HIS A 85 12.98 -2.32 -6.11
CA HIS A 85 13.39 -2.44 -7.50
C HIS A 85 14.91 -2.51 -7.48
N TRP A 86 15.47 -3.69 -7.73
CA TRP A 86 16.91 -3.90 -7.82
C TRP A 86 17.50 -3.06 -8.97
N ILE A 87 17.94 -1.85 -8.68
CA ILE A 87 18.76 -1.05 -9.59
C ILE A 87 19.96 -0.51 -8.81
N CYS A 88 20.89 -1.38 -8.44
CA CYS A 88 22.24 -0.91 -8.10
C CYS A 88 23.23 -1.82 -8.83
N PRO A 89 23.69 -1.37 -10.00
CA PRO A 89 25.11 -1.12 -10.10
C PRO A 89 25.38 0.32 -10.59
N PHE A 90 26.11 1.09 -9.77
CA PHE A 90 27.01 2.18 -10.16
C PHE A 90 26.51 3.15 -11.26
N GLU A 91 25.40 3.87 -11.03
CA GLU A 91 25.01 5.02 -11.87
C GLU A 91 25.36 6.37 -11.20
N PRO A 92 25.62 7.45 -11.96
CA PRO A 92 26.08 8.73 -11.43
C PRO A 92 25.04 9.42 -10.54
N TRP A 93 25.52 10.23 -9.59
CA TRP A 93 24.71 10.90 -8.57
C TRP A 93 23.58 11.81 -9.11
N SER A 94 23.66 12.22 -10.37
CA SER A 94 22.68 13.09 -11.04
C SER A 94 21.32 12.43 -11.33
N LYS A 95 21.17 11.11 -11.19
CA LYS A 95 19.88 10.42 -11.37
C LYS A 95 19.09 10.20 -10.08
N TYR A 96 19.59 10.61 -8.92
CA TYR A 96 18.94 10.34 -7.62
C TYR A 96 18.06 11.49 -7.10
N GLU A 97 17.92 12.59 -7.84
CA GLU A 97 17.09 13.75 -7.45
C GLU A 97 15.57 13.47 -7.45
N GLU A 98 15.13 12.31 -7.96
CA GLU A 98 13.73 11.87 -8.03
C GLU A 98 13.30 10.90 -6.90
N GLN A 99 14.12 10.68 -5.86
CA GLN A 99 13.91 9.59 -4.90
C GLN A 99 13.46 10.10 -3.52
N THR A 100 12.50 9.41 -2.90
CA THR A 100 12.10 9.64 -1.51
C THR A 100 13.21 9.16 -0.58
N LEU A 101 14.09 10.08 -0.18
CA LEU A 101 15.17 9.82 0.77
C LEU A 101 14.64 9.96 2.20
N TYR A 102 14.72 8.88 3.00
CA TYR A 102 14.62 8.98 4.45
C TYR A 102 16.04 8.90 5.04
N GLN A 103 16.47 9.93 5.77
CA GLN A 103 17.70 9.92 6.55
C GLN A 103 17.44 9.18 7.88
N ASP A 104 18.04 8.01 8.04
CA ASP A 104 18.14 7.37 9.35
C ASP A 104 19.14 8.16 10.22
N SER A 105 18.66 8.73 11.33
CA SER A 105 19.46 9.49 12.29
C SER A 105 20.61 8.68 12.94
N THR A 106 20.61 7.36 12.81
CA THR A 106 21.59 6.46 13.45
C THR A 106 22.63 5.85 12.50
N SER A 107 22.45 5.97 11.18
CA SER A 107 23.38 5.40 10.20
C SER A 107 23.47 6.31 8.98
N ARG A 108 24.66 6.85 8.71
CA ARG A 108 24.99 7.66 7.51
C ARG A 108 24.94 6.83 6.20
N ARG A 109 24.03 5.87 6.07
CA ARG A 109 23.78 5.08 4.87
C ARG A 109 22.45 5.52 4.27
N CYS A 110 22.48 5.97 3.01
CA CYS A 110 21.25 6.20 2.25
C CYS A 110 20.54 4.85 2.06
N VAL A 111 19.41 4.66 2.74
CA VAL A 111 18.52 3.52 2.49
C VAL A 111 17.66 3.92 1.30
N ARG A 112 17.78 3.19 0.18
CA ARG A 112 16.93 3.41 -0.99
C ARG A 112 15.55 2.84 -0.70
N PHE A 113 14.61 3.72 -0.37
CA PHE A 113 13.20 3.36 -0.38
C PHE A 113 12.71 3.36 -1.83
N SER A 114 11.95 2.31 -2.18
CA SER A 114 11.27 2.27 -3.46
C SER A 114 10.12 3.27 -3.45
N ASN A 115 9.86 3.92 -4.59
CA ASN A 115 8.67 4.74 -4.82
C ASN A 115 7.36 3.93 -4.73
N ARG A 116 7.45 2.62 -4.42
CA ARG A 116 6.34 1.70 -4.22
C ARG A 116 6.51 0.95 -2.90
N SER A 117 5.46 1.00 -2.08
CA SER A 117 5.35 0.26 -0.83
C SER A 117 4.03 -0.51 -0.76
N TYR A 118 4.01 -1.60 -0.01
CA TYR A 118 2.81 -2.38 0.29
C TYR A 118 2.62 -2.39 1.80
N SER A 119 1.45 -1.95 2.24
CA SER A 119 1.00 -2.03 3.62
C SER A 119 0.09 -3.25 3.77
N PHE A 120 0.38 -4.11 4.73
CA PHE A 120 -0.51 -5.19 5.15
C PHE A 120 -1.01 -4.88 6.55
N SER A 121 -2.32 -5.02 6.78
CA SER A 121 -2.89 -4.76 8.10
C SER A 121 -3.62 -5.97 8.65
N VAL A 122 -3.43 -6.22 9.94
CA VAL A 122 -4.08 -7.25 10.76
C VAL A 122 -4.80 -6.63 11.96
#